data_AF-A0A958F3A3-F1
#
_entry.id   AF-A0A958F3A3-F1
#
_cell.length_a   1.000
_cell.length_b   1.000
_cell.length_c   1.000
_cell.angle_alpha   90.00
_cell.angle_beta   90.00
_cell.angle_gamma   90.00
#
_symmetry.space_group_name_H-M   'P 1'
#
loop_
_entity.id
_entity.type
_entity.pdbx_description
1 polymer ?
#
loop_
_entity_poly.entity_id
_entity_poly.type
_entity_poly.pdbx_seq_one_letter_code
_entity_poly.pdbx_strand_id
1 'polypeptide(L)' 'KVITVEINYSDDPRHEMITEDNRRYANLAWLLRARYLVDADCWSNVHGQPIKPGAIEQMMRERVAALKETEIDTLIER' A
#
# COMPACT_ATOMS: atom_id res chain seq x y z
N LYS A 1 -9.41 5.54 -2.24
CA LYS A 1 -8.01 5.42 -1.73
C LYS A 1 -7.07 5.20 -2.91
N VAL A 2 -5.83 5.70 -2.85
CA VAL A 2 -4.83 5.63 -3.94
C VAL A 2 -3.64 4.79 -3.48
N ILE A 3 -3.16 3.89 -4.33
CA ILE A 3 -1.99 3.05 -4.06
C ILE A 3 -1.07 2.99 -5.29
N THR A 4 0.23 2.95 -5.06
CA THR A 4 1.25 2.71 -6.09
C THR A 4 1.70 1.25 -6.06
N VAL A 5 2.04 0.69 -7.23
CA VAL A 5 2.55 -0.67 -7.40
C VAL A 5 3.89 -0.59 -8.14
N GLU A 6 4.97 -0.93 -7.46
CA GLU A 6 6.33 -0.71 -7.99
C GLU A 6 7.30 -1.88 -7.71
N ILE A 7 8.27 -2.07 -8.61
CA ILE A 7 9.46 -2.90 -8.37
C ILE A 7 10.53 -2.00 -7.75
N ASN A 8 10.26 -1.49 -6.57
CA ASN A 8 11.12 -0.58 -5.83
C ASN A 8 10.95 -0.79 -4.33
N TYR A 9 11.90 -0.41 -3.50
CA TYR A 9 11.82 -0.68 -2.07
C TYR A 9 10.73 0.13 -1.37
N SER A 10 9.98 -0.55 -0.50
CA SER A 10 9.18 0.04 0.58
C SER A 10 9.13 -0.93 1.76
N ASP A 11 8.86 -0.43 2.95
CA ASP A 11 8.75 -1.24 4.16
C ASP A 11 7.39 -1.98 4.20
N ASP A 12 7.38 -3.26 4.60
CA ASP A 12 6.13 -3.98 4.90
C ASP A 12 5.56 -3.43 6.22
N PRO A 13 4.37 -2.81 6.22
CA PRO A 13 3.77 -2.25 7.44
C PRO A 13 3.44 -3.31 8.51
N ARG A 14 3.47 -4.60 8.17
CA ARG A 14 3.26 -5.71 9.12
C ARG A 14 4.57 -6.22 9.75
N HIS A 15 5.71 -5.70 9.32
CA HIS A 15 7.00 -6.09 9.89
C HIS A 15 7.16 -5.48 11.29
N GLU A 16 7.63 -6.27 12.27
CA GLU A 16 7.66 -5.91 13.70
C GLU A 16 8.41 -4.60 14.04
N MET A 17 9.43 -4.27 13.27
CA MET A 17 10.24 -3.04 13.45
C MET A 17 9.63 -1.80 12.78
N ILE A 18 8.56 -1.95 12.01
CA ILE A 18 7.96 -0.87 11.22
C ILE A 18 6.76 -0.30 11.96
N THR A 19 6.75 1.02 12.12
CA THR A 19 5.66 1.80 12.70
C THR A 19 5.16 2.83 11.69
N GLU A 20 4.03 3.46 11.97
CA GLU A 20 3.50 4.54 11.11
C GLU A 20 4.50 5.69 10.94
N ASP A 21 5.27 6.01 11.98
CA ASP A 21 6.23 7.12 11.98
C ASP A 21 7.54 6.81 11.24
N ASN A 22 7.91 5.54 11.08
CA ASN A 22 9.19 5.15 10.52
C ASN A 22 9.10 4.41 9.17
N ARG A 23 7.88 4.11 8.69
CA ARG A 23 7.65 3.39 7.43
C ARG A 23 8.16 4.20 6.23
N ARG A 24 9.05 3.58 5.44
CA ARG A 24 9.48 4.13 4.16
C ARG A 24 8.54 3.72 3.05
N TYR A 25 7.87 4.70 2.46
CA TYR A 25 7.05 4.54 1.27
C TYR A 25 7.90 4.36 0.01
N ALA A 26 7.33 3.74 -1.02
CA ALA A 26 7.95 3.65 -2.33
C ALA A 26 8.12 5.05 -2.97
N ASN A 27 9.11 5.19 -3.86
CA ASN A 27 9.48 6.50 -4.40
C ASN A 27 8.34 7.20 -5.14
N LEU A 28 7.51 6.50 -5.92
CA LEU A 28 6.40 7.14 -6.62
C LEU A 28 5.34 7.63 -5.64
N ALA A 29 5.04 6.85 -4.58
CA ALA A 29 4.13 7.29 -3.53
C ALA A 29 4.63 8.58 -2.88
N TRP A 30 5.92 8.65 -2.53
CA TRP A 30 6.54 9.87 -2.00
C TRP A 30 6.37 11.09 -2.92
N LEU A 31 6.63 10.92 -4.23
CA LEU A 31 6.48 11.99 -5.20
C LEU A 31 5.03 12.44 -5.35
N LEU A 32 4.08 11.51 -5.40
CA LEU A 32 2.66 11.83 -5.54
C LEU A 32 2.11 12.56 -4.30
N ARG A 33 2.52 12.13 -3.11
CA ARG A 33 2.17 12.81 -1.85
C ARG A 33 2.69 14.25 -1.84
N ALA A 34 3.96 14.45 -2.17
CA ALA A 34 4.59 15.77 -2.18
C ALA A 34 4.00 16.70 -3.26
N ARG A 35 3.71 16.17 -4.46
CA ARG A 35 3.27 16.99 -5.59
C ARG A 35 1.77 17.28 -5.59
N TYR A 36 0.94 16.34 -5.16
CA TYR A 36 -0.51 16.43 -5.28
C TYR A 36 -1.23 16.50 -3.93
N LEU A 37 -0.51 16.42 -2.80
CA LEU A 37 -1.09 16.40 -1.46
C LEU A 37 -2.14 15.28 -1.27
N VAL A 38 -1.97 14.18 -2.02
CA VAL A 38 -2.81 12.99 -1.93
C VAL A 38 -2.15 12.00 -0.98
N ASP A 39 -2.94 11.43 -0.07
CA ASP A 39 -2.53 10.31 0.79
C ASP A 39 -2.42 9.01 -0.04
N ALA A 40 -1.33 8.90 -0.80
CA ALA A 40 -1.01 7.74 -1.62
C ALA A 40 -0.22 6.71 -0.80
N ASP A 41 -0.71 5.47 -0.78
CA ASP A 41 -0.02 4.33 -0.19
C ASP A 41 0.86 3.60 -1.24
N CYS A 42 1.59 2.58 -0.82
CA CYS A 42 2.43 1.78 -1.71
C CYS A 42 2.38 0.28 -1.39
N TRP A 43 2.51 -0.51 -2.45
CA TRP A 43 2.88 -1.91 -2.37
C TRP A 43 4.06 -2.15 -3.32
N SER A 44 5.02 -2.95 -2.85
CA SER A 44 6.22 -3.23 -3.61
C SER A 44 6.69 -4.66 -3.51
N ASN A 45 7.41 -5.11 -4.54
CA ASN A 45 8.10 -6.39 -4.57
C ASN A 45 9.47 -6.22 -5.26
N VAL A 46 10.57 -6.47 -4.52
CA VAL A 46 11.96 -6.15 -4.96
C VAL A 46 12.82 -7.41 -5.08
N HIS A 47 12.27 -8.47 -5.65
CA HIS A 47 13.02 -9.71 -5.82
C HIS A 47 13.94 -9.76 -7.06
N GLY A 48 14.04 -8.66 -7.82
CA GLY A 48 14.90 -8.59 -9.01
C GLY A 48 14.27 -9.19 -10.27
N GLN A 49 13.00 -9.57 -10.21
CA GLN A 49 12.20 -9.99 -11.37
C GLN A 49 10.97 -9.10 -11.57
N PRO A 50 10.39 -9.08 -12.79
CA PRO A 50 9.08 -8.49 -13.01
C PRO A 50 8.01 -9.06 -12.09
N ILE A 51 7.09 -8.21 -11.62
CA ILE A 51 5.95 -8.65 -10.83
C ILE A 51 4.99 -9.42 -11.75
N LYS A 52 4.61 -10.63 -11.33
CA LYS A 52 3.63 -11.43 -12.08
C LYS A 52 2.27 -10.72 -12.03
N PRO A 53 1.53 -10.61 -13.15
CA PRO A 53 0.21 -10.00 -13.16
C PRO A 53 -0.75 -10.57 -12.12
N GLY A 54 -0.74 -11.90 -11.91
CA GLY A 54 -1.56 -12.56 -10.89
C GLY A 54 -1.21 -12.14 -9.45
N ALA A 55 0.02 -11.76 -9.16
CA ALA A 55 0.39 -11.24 -7.84
C ALA A 55 -0.16 -9.83 -7.59
N ILE A 56 -0.14 -8.98 -8.63
CA ILE A 56 -0.74 -7.64 -8.58
C ILE A 56 -2.26 -7.77 -8.37
N GLU A 57 -2.91 -8.66 -9.12
CA GLU A 57 -4.34 -8.89 -9.03
C GLU A 57 -4.77 -9.40 -7.66
N GLN A 58 -4.06 -10.39 -7.12
CA GLN A 58 -4.32 -10.94 -5.79
C GLN A 58 -4.20 -9.87 -4.70
N MET A 59 -3.08 -9.12 -4.70
CA MET A 59 -2.86 -8.04 -3.73
C MET A 59 -3.96 -6.97 -3.82
N MET A 60 -4.35 -6.58 -5.03
CA MET A 60 -5.43 -5.60 -5.22
C MET A 60 -6.77 -6.08 -4.66
N ARG A 61 -7.11 -7.37 -4.85
CA ARG A 61 -8.33 -7.95 -4.28
C ARG A 61 -8.31 -7.96 -2.77
N GLU A 62 -7.21 -8.42 -2.17
CA GLU A 62 -7.02 -8.43 -0.72
C GLU A 62 -7.17 -7.03 -0.13
N ARG A 63 -6.53 -6.02 -0.77
CA ARG A 63 -6.61 -4.63 -0.32
C ARG A 63 -8.04 -4.10 -0.40
N VAL A 64 -8.72 -4.29 -1.53
CA VAL A 64 -10.11 -3.82 -1.70
C VAL A 64 -11.08 -4.49 -0.73
N ALA A 65 -10.89 -5.78 -0.43
CA ALA A 65 -11.70 -6.49 0.55
C ALA A 65 -11.53 -5.89 1.96
N ALA A 66 -10.28 -5.72 2.41
CA ALA A 66 -9.99 -5.13 3.72
C ALA A 66 -10.54 -3.70 3.88
N LEU A 67 -10.59 -2.92 2.79
CA LEU A 67 -11.19 -1.59 2.79
C LEU A 67 -12.69 -1.62 3.06
N LYS A 68 -13.41 -2.59 2.48
CA LYS A 68 -14.85 -2.75 2.72
C LYS A 68 -15.14 -3.16 4.15
N GLU A 69 -14.33 -4.04 4.72
CA GLU A 69 -14.44 -4.45 6.13
C GLU A 69 -14.28 -3.23 7.04
N THR A 70 -13.22 -2.43 6.82
CA THR A 70 -12.99 -1.21 7.62
C THR A 70 -14.16 -0.20 7.51
N GLU A 71 -14.72 -0.01 6.30
CA GLU A 71 -15.88 0.87 6.10
C GLU A 71 -17.12 0.38 6.84
N ILE A 72 -17.37 -0.93 6.86
CA ILE A 72 -18.47 -1.55 7.59
C ILE A 72 -18.29 -1.38 9.10
N ASP A 73 -17.10 -1.67 9.63
CA ASP A 73 -16.82 -1.52 11.07
C ASP A 73 -17.02 -0.07 11.53
N THR A 74 -16.56 0.89 10.74
CA THR A 74 -16.74 2.33 11.02
C THR A 74 -18.23 2.74 11.02
N LEU A 75 -19.09 2.04 10.28
CA LEU A 75 -20.53 2.29 10.24
C LEU A 75 -21.26 1.66 11.42
N ILE A 76 -20.77 0.55 11.97
CA ILE A 76 -21.39 -0.16 13.11
C ILE A 76 -21.01 0.52 14.44
N GLU A 77 -19.83 1.13 14.54
CA GLU A 77 -19.35 1.84 15.75
C GLU A 77 -19.92 3.27 15.90
N ARG A 78 -20.77 3.74 14.97
CA ARG A 78 -21.43 5.07 14.99
C ARG A 78 -22.92 4.95 15.29
#